data_AF-A0A0Q4J218-F1
#
_entry.id   AF-A0A0Q4J218-F1
#
_cell.length_a   1.000
_cell.length_b   1.000
_cell.length_c   1.000
_cell.angle_alpha   90.00
_cell.angle_beta   90.00
_cell.angle_gamma   90.00
#
_symmetry.space_group_name_H-M   'P 1'
#
loop_
_entity.id
_entity.type
_entity.pdbx_description
1 polymer ?
#
loop_
_entity_poly.entity_id
_entity_poly.type
_entity_poly.pdbx_seq_one_letter_code
_entity_poly.pdbx_strand_id
1 'polypeptide(L)'
;MVNIVYLLPGEAMPDHGDDMRWLIIEESDDRQFFGTGGSFKANGDWVGYVSLAENDGSLEAALAAAQNWAAKYDVPTIWVQIKPPGS
;
A
#
# COMPACT_ATOMS: atom_id res chain seq x y z
N MET A 1 8.74 9.90 -8.27
CA MET A 1 8.24 10.25 -6.93
C MET A 1 6.84 9.66 -6.83
N VAL A 2 6.60 8.80 -5.83
CA VAL A 2 5.29 8.16 -5.64
C VAL A 2 4.37 9.11 -4.88
N ASN A 3 3.11 9.21 -5.30
CA ASN A 3 2.11 9.98 -4.58
C ASN A 3 1.63 9.20 -3.35
N ILE A 4 1.41 9.87 -2.23
CA ILE A 4 0.85 9.25 -1.02
C ILE A 4 -0.49 9.89 -0.75
N VAL A 5 -1.56 9.09 -0.78
CA VAL A 5 -2.93 9.56 -0.58
C VAL A 5 -3.51 8.90 0.65
N TYR A 6 -3.89 9.69 1.64
CA TYR A 6 -4.58 9.23 2.82
C TYR A 6 -6.08 9.19 2.55
N LEU A 7 -6.66 8.01 2.66
CA LEU A 7 -8.09 7.77 2.53
C LEU A 7 -8.80 8.17 3.82
N LEU A 8 -10.02 8.69 3.68
CA LEU A 8 -10.90 8.92 4.82
C LEU A 8 -11.34 7.58 5.44
N PRO A 9 -11.73 7.56 6.73
CA PRO A 9 -12.31 6.37 7.33
C PRO A 9 -13.51 5.84 6.53
N GLY A 10 -13.41 4.59 6.05
CA GLY A 10 -14.46 3.95 5.25
C GLY A 10 -14.46 4.34 3.77
N GLU A 11 -13.54 5.20 3.32
CA GLU A 11 -13.28 5.42 1.91
C GLU A 11 -12.49 4.25 1.33
N ALA A 12 -12.97 3.68 0.23
CA ALA A 12 -12.26 2.64 -0.48
C ALA A 12 -11.21 3.26 -1.42
N MET A 13 -10.08 2.58 -1.59
CA MET A 13 -9.19 2.85 -2.71
C MET A 13 -9.99 2.73 -4.02
N PRO A 14 -9.75 3.60 -5.02
CA PRO A 14 -10.36 3.45 -6.33
C PRO A 14 -10.15 2.03 -6.88
N ASP A 15 -11.21 1.44 -7.43
CA ASP A 15 -11.07 0.19 -8.17
C ASP A 15 -10.26 0.46 -9.42
N HIS A 16 -9.07 -0.13 -9.44
CA HIS A 16 -8.10 0.05 -10.50
C HIS A 16 -8.18 -1.09 -11.54
N GLY A 17 -8.98 -2.14 -11.30
CA GLY A 17 -9.04 -3.32 -12.17
C GLY A 17 -7.72 -4.11 -12.24
N ASP A 18 -7.73 -5.21 -12.98
CA ASP A 18 -6.61 -6.16 -13.04
C ASP A 18 -5.37 -5.62 -13.79
N ASP A 19 -5.55 -4.61 -14.64
CA ASP A 19 -4.51 -4.09 -15.56
C ASP A 19 -3.75 -2.87 -15.02
N MET A 20 -4.02 -2.43 -13.79
CA MET A 20 -3.40 -1.25 -13.21
C MET A 20 -2.54 -1.56 -11.99
N ARG A 21 -1.55 -0.68 -11.78
CA ARG A 21 -0.60 -0.75 -10.67
C ARG A 21 -1.22 -0.09 -9.46
N TRP A 22 -1.23 -0.79 -8.34
CA TRP A 22 -1.82 -0.29 -7.09
C TRP A 22 -1.00 -0.74 -5.89
N LEU A 23 -1.04 0.05 -4.83
CA LEU A 23 -0.50 -0.29 -3.53
C LEU A 23 -1.32 0.42 -2.45
N ILE A 24 -1.75 -0.33 -1.45
CA ILE A 24 -2.41 0.18 -0.26
C ILE A 24 -1.63 -0.23 1.00
N ILE A 25 -1.58 0.67 1.97
CA ILE A 25 -1.18 0.41 3.35
C ILE A 25 -2.43 0.55 4.22
N GLU A 26 -2.66 -0.45 5.05
CA GLU A 26 -3.82 -0.51 5.94
C GLU A 26 -3.37 -0.63 7.39
N GLU A 27 -4.13 -0.01 8.30
CA GLU A 27 -3.97 -0.17 9.74
C GLU A 27 -4.91 -1.27 10.28
N SER A 28 -4.36 -2.25 10.98
CA SER A 28 -5.12 -3.29 11.68
C SER A 28 -5.80 -2.74 12.94
N ASP A 29 -6.71 -3.52 13.54
CA ASP A 29 -7.31 -3.16 14.84
C ASP A 29 -6.25 -3.05 15.97
N ASP A 30 -5.15 -3.79 15.84
CA ASP A 30 -4.04 -3.80 16.79
C ASP A 30 -3.02 -2.66 16.57
N ARG A 31 -3.39 -1.62 15.79
CA ARG A 31 -2.52 -0.48 15.45
C ARG A 31 -1.24 -0.87 14.70
N GLN A 32 -1.29 -1.99 13.97
CA GLN A 32 -0.18 -2.42 13.12
C GLN A 32 -0.45 -2.06 11.67
N PHE A 33 0.63 -1.88 10.90
CA PHE A 33 0.53 -1.51 9.49
C PHE A 33 0.94 -2.67 8.61
N PHE A 34 0.19 -2.91 7.55
CA PHE A 34 0.52 -3.90 6.53
C PHE A 34 0.24 -3.32 5.16
N GLY A 35 0.95 -3.84 4.15
CA GLY A 35 0.89 -3.34 2.80
C GLY A 35 0.54 -4.44 1.82
N THR A 36 -0.36 -4.14 0.89
CA THR A 36 -0.68 -5.01 -0.24
C THR A 36 -0.62 -4.23 -1.54
N GLY A 37 -0.26 -4.89 -2.63
CA GLY A 37 -0.13 -4.22 -3.91
C GLY A 37 0.01 -5.18 -5.08
N GLY A 38 -0.20 -4.65 -6.28
CA GLY A 38 -0.06 -5.35 -7.53
C GLY A 38 0.61 -4.45 -8.57
N SER A 39 1.54 -5.02 -9.33
CA SER A 39 2.16 -4.35 -10.47
C SER A 39 2.62 -5.38 -11.51
N PHE A 40 3.33 -4.90 -12.52
CA PHE A 40 3.90 -5.70 -13.59
C PHE A 40 5.40 -5.46 -13.67
N LYS A 41 6.15 -6.54 -13.89
CA LYS A 41 7.56 -6.48 -14.26
C LYS A 41 7.70 -5.93 -15.69
N ALA A 42 8.92 -5.57 -16.08
CA ALA A 42 9.22 -5.08 -17.42
C ALA A 42 8.87 -6.09 -18.54
N ASN A 43 8.81 -7.39 -18.24
CA ASN A 43 8.42 -8.44 -19.18
C ASN A 43 6.90 -8.69 -19.26
N GLY A 44 6.09 -7.95 -18.51
CA GLY A 44 4.63 -8.10 -18.45
C GLY A 44 4.13 -9.10 -17.40
N ASP A 45 5.00 -9.79 -16.67
CA ASP A 45 4.56 -10.69 -15.61
C ASP A 45 4.00 -9.90 -14.42
N TRP A 46 2.87 -10.36 -13.90
CA TRP A 46 2.31 -9.82 -12.67
C TRP A 46 3.22 -10.09 -11.46
N VAL A 47 3.25 -9.14 -10.53
CA VAL A 47 3.97 -9.26 -9.26
C VAL A 47 3.17 -8.62 -8.13
N GLY A 48 3.02 -9.37 -7.05
CA GLY A 48 2.36 -8.92 -5.84
C GLY A 48 3.35 -8.30 -4.85
N TYR A 49 2.84 -7.34 -4.08
CA TYR A 49 3.44 -6.84 -2.85
C TYR A 49 2.63 -7.35 -1.67
N VAL A 50 3.32 -7.89 -0.68
CA VAL A 50 2.75 -8.19 0.64
C VAL A 50 3.82 -7.83 1.66
N SER A 51 3.46 -6.94 2.60
CA SER A 51 4.23 -6.70 3.81
C SER A 51 3.43 -7.08 5.04
N LEU A 52 4.09 -7.69 6.01
CA LEU A 52 3.50 -8.15 7.26
C LEU A 52 3.78 -7.14 8.36
N ALA A 53 2.81 -6.97 9.25
CA ALA A 53 2.89 -6.15 10.46
C ALA A 53 4.12 -6.43 11.34
N GLU A 54 4.63 -7.66 11.32
CA GLU A 54 5.82 -8.07 12.07
C GLU A 54 7.11 -7.39 11.56
N ASN A 55 7.12 -6.94 10.30
CA ASN A 55 8.25 -6.25 9.68
C ASN A 55 8.11 -4.73 9.72
N ASP A 56 6.87 -4.22 9.71
CA ASP A 56 6.54 -2.79 9.63
C ASP A 56 5.77 -2.33 10.87
N GLY A 57 6.46 -2.31 12.02
CA GLY A 57 5.87 -1.95 13.32
C GLY A 57 5.42 -0.50 13.47
N SER A 58 5.56 0.34 12.43
CA SER A 58 5.08 1.72 12.39
C SER A 58 4.66 2.11 10.97
N LEU A 59 3.85 3.16 10.85
CA LEU A 59 3.42 3.69 9.56
C LEU A 59 4.61 4.15 8.70
N GLU A 60 5.63 4.74 9.33
CA GLU A 60 6.85 5.16 8.64
C GLU A 60 7.61 3.98 8.05
N ALA A 61 7.68 2.86 8.76
CA ALA A 61 8.33 1.64 8.25
C ALA A 61 7.54 1.06 7.06
N ALA A 62 6.22 0.95 7.20
CA ALA A 62 5.34 0.50 6.12
C ALA A 62 5.46 1.39 4.88
N LEU A 63 5.46 2.71 5.06
CA LEU A 63 5.64 3.67 3.97
C LEU A 63 7.01 3.53 3.31
N ALA A 64 8.08 3.36 4.08
CA ALA A 64 9.42 3.19 3.51
C ALA A 64 9.52 1.89 2.67
N ALA A 65 8.99 0.77 3.18
CA ALA A 65 8.95 -0.49 2.46
C ALA A 65 8.11 -0.38 1.17
N ALA A 66 6.92 0.21 1.27
CA ALA A 66 6.02 0.43 0.14
C ALA A 66 6.62 1.37 -0.91
N GLN A 67 7.26 2.47 -0.50
CA GLN A 67 7.94 3.41 -1.40
C GLN A 67 9.06 2.74 -2.19
N ASN A 68 9.87 1.91 -1.52
CA ASN A 68 10.93 1.17 -2.18
C ASN A 68 10.38 0.17 -3.22
N TRP A 69 9.29 -0.53 -2.88
CA TRP A 69 8.65 -1.45 -3.81
C TRP A 69 7.96 -0.70 -4.97
N ALA A 70 7.23 0.36 -4.68
CA ALA A 70 6.56 1.20 -5.66
C ALA A 70 7.54 1.81 -6.66
N ALA A 71 8.69 2.29 -6.19
CA ALA A 71 9.76 2.82 -7.04
C ALA A 71 10.37 1.75 -7.96
N LYS A 72 10.45 0.49 -7.48
CA LYS A 72 10.98 -0.63 -8.27
C LYS A 72 10.03 -1.07 -9.39
N TYR A 73 8.73 -0.95 -9.17
CA TYR A 73 7.70 -1.47 -10.08
C TYR A 73 6.80 -0.39 -10.69
N ASP A 74 7.28 0.86 -10.70
CA ASP A 74 6.61 2.03 -11.28
C ASP A 74 5.15 2.22 -10.83
N VAL A 75 4.88 1.96 -9.55
CA VAL A 75 3.57 2.21 -8.96
C VAL A 75 3.44 3.71 -8.66
N PRO A 76 2.43 4.41 -9.21
CA PRO A 76 2.37 5.86 -9.13
C PRO A 76 1.83 6.40 -7.80
N THR A 77 0.99 5.61 -7.11
CA THR A 77 0.28 6.02 -5.91
C THR A 77 0.32 4.94 -4.85
N ILE A 78 0.59 5.33 -3.61
CA ILE A 78 0.39 4.56 -2.40
C ILE A 78 -0.83 5.13 -1.69
N TRP A 79 -1.84 4.31 -1.52
CA TRP A 79 -3.03 4.64 -0.75
C TRP A 79 -2.81 4.24 0.70
N VAL A 80 -3.25 5.06 1.65
CA VAL A 80 -3.07 4.80 3.08
C VAL A 80 -4.42 4.88 3.76
N GLN A 81 -4.84 3.79 4.38
CA GLN A 81 -6.07 3.70 5.15
C GLN A 81 -5.74 3.53 6.63
N ILE A 82 -5.90 4.62 7.39
CA ILE A 82 -5.76 4.63 8.85
C ILE A 82 -7.13 4.51 9.52
N LYS A 83 -7.19 3.76 10.59
CA LYS A 83 -8.40 3.63 11.41
C LYS A 83 -8.50 4.84 12.35
N PRO A 84 -9.68 5.44 12.50
CA PRO A 84 -9.85 6.52 13.45
C PRO A 84 -9.50 6.07 14.87
N PRO A 85 -9.08 7.00 15.75
CA PRO A 85 -8.91 6.70 17.17
C PRO A 85 -10.28 6.35 17.79
N GLY A 86 -10.52 5.04 18.03
CA GLY A 86 -11.66 4.57 18.84
C GLY A 86 -12.78 3.80 18.12
N SER A 87 -12.49 3.13 16.99
CA SER A 87 -13.42 2.15 16.39
C SER A 87 -13.65 0.93 17.28
#